data_AF-A0A0N1EDT2-F1
#
_entry.id   AF-A0A0N1EDT2-F1
#
_cell.length_a   1.000
_cell.length_b   1.000
_cell.length_c   1.000
_cell.angle_alpha   90.00
_cell.angle_beta   90.00
_cell.angle_gamma   90.00
#
_symmetry.space_group_name_H-M   'P 1'
#
loop_
_entity.id
_entity.type
_entity.pdbx_description
1 polymer ?
#
loop_
_entity_poly.entity_id
_entity_poly.type
_entity_poly.pdbx_seq_one_letter_code
_entity_poly.pdbx_strand_id
1 'polypeptide(L)'
;MGGGHLLAPNEQYKKALQDAEDEILKLKQSLEILKQDSKEDLREIQTLQNTLQIAESRILELTKQNADLKNANDILQKSNEQAISYLQKLTPQPFLKLIEIHLAESCNLNCFSCSHFSQLAPNEMPDIQSYEKEIKRLSEITNGLVGRFHLMGGEPLLNPNCKDFFAITRKYFPNSAIWLVTNGILLPKQETSFWESCKNNRIEIRPTKYPIKVDWDLIKAKCESYGIPLKFFNNENVVKTSMKFILEPKGNIDAYNSFINCGMANNCVQLRDGKLYPCNIAANIEFFNQKFNQNLQVIDSDFIDIYKAKDYTEILQFLAKPIPFCRYCNVAKWRSIGEWKTSKKEIGEYLE
;
A
#
# COMPACT_ATOMS: atom_id res chain seq x y z
N MET A 1 133.13 11.47 -5.88
CA MET A 1 132.58 10.48 -6.84
C MET A 1 131.75 9.50 -6.03
N GLY A 2 130.42 9.45 -6.09
CA GLY A 2 129.51 9.92 -7.13
C GLY A 2 128.81 8.72 -7.79
N GLY A 3 127.48 8.71 -7.77
CA GLY A 3 126.64 7.70 -8.44
C GLY A 3 125.66 6.99 -7.50
N GLY A 4 124.38 7.33 -7.58
CA GLY A 4 123.26 6.63 -6.94
C GLY A 4 122.02 6.74 -7.83
N HIS A 5 121.58 5.61 -8.38
CA HIS A 5 120.55 5.46 -9.41
C HIS A 5 119.14 5.91 -8.97
N LEU A 6 118.49 6.67 -9.85
CA LEU A 6 117.04 6.93 -9.90
C LEU A 6 116.32 5.78 -10.62
N LEU A 7 115.59 4.93 -9.89
CA LEU A 7 114.49 4.05 -10.34
C LEU A 7 113.66 3.75 -9.06
N ALA A 8 112.34 3.89 -8.94
CA ALA A 8 111.22 4.20 -9.82
C ALA A 8 110.00 4.60 -8.95
N PRO A 9 109.05 5.40 -9.47
CA PRO A 9 107.64 5.19 -9.11
C PRO A 9 106.78 5.02 -10.37
N ASN A 10 107.34 4.46 -11.44
CA ASN A 10 106.64 4.42 -12.73
C ASN A 10 105.70 3.20 -12.85
N GLU A 11 106.04 2.04 -12.26
CA GLU A 11 105.18 0.84 -12.35
C GLU A 11 104.01 0.82 -11.37
N GLN A 12 104.23 1.25 -10.13
CA GLN A 12 103.17 1.24 -9.11
C GLN A 12 102.08 2.28 -9.43
N TYR A 13 102.47 3.42 -10.00
CA TYR A 13 101.55 4.44 -10.49
C TYR A 13 100.82 3.99 -11.76
N LYS A 14 101.50 3.29 -12.69
CA LYS A 14 100.86 2.68 -13.86
C LYS A 14 99.85 1.59 -13.48
N LYS A 15 100.17 0.75 -12.49
CA LYS A 15 99.26 -0.28 -12.00
C LYS A 15 98.03 0.32 -11.31
N ALA A 16 98.23 1.32 -10.45
CA ALA A 16 97.13 2.04 -9.82
C ALA A 16 96.25 2.78 -10.84
N LEU A 17 96.84 3.32 -11.91
CA LEU A 17 96.11 3.94 -13.02
C LEU A 17 95.30 2.89 -13.79
N GLN A 18 95.90 1.73 -14.11
CA GLN A 18 95.23 0.63 -14.80
C GLN A 18 94.07 0.05 -13.96
N ASP A 19 94.28 -0.15 -12.67
CA ASP A 19 93.25 -0.65 -11.74
C ASP A 19 92.08 0.35 -11.64
N ALA A 20 92.38 1.66 -11.60
CA ALA A 20 91.35 2.71 -11.61
C ALA A 20 90.60 2.79 -12.96
N GLU A 21 91.29 2.61 -14.09
CA GLU A 21 90.67 2.54 -15.42
C GLU A 21 89.72 1.33 -15.55
N ASP A 22 90.12 0.17 -15.02
CA ASP A 22 89.31 -1.06 -15.01
C ASP A 22 88.09 -0.91 -14.08
N GLU A 23 88.24 -0.25 -12.93
CA GLU A 23 87.13 0.04 -12.02
C GLU A 23 86.14 1.03 -12.63
N ILE A 24 86.63 2.09 -13.29
CA ILE A 24 85.80 3.02 -14.07
C ILE A 24 85.05 2.29 -15.18
N LEU A 25 85.67 1.33 -15.86
CA LEU A 25 85.02 0.54 -16.90
C LEU A 25 83.88 -0.32 -16.33
N LYS A 26 84.10 -0.99 -15.20
CA LYS A 26 83.05 -1.76 -14.50
C LYS A 26 81.90 -0.87 -14.05
N LEU A 27 82.20 0.30 -13.48
CA LEU A 27 81.18 1.25 -13.06
C LEU A 27 80.37 1.79 -14.24
N LYS A 28 81.02 2.06 -15.39
CA LYS A 28 80.31 2.45 -16.63
C LYS A 28 79.36 1.35 -17.12
N GLN A 29 79.80 0.10 -17.13
CA GLN A 29 78.95 -1.04 -17.49
C GLN A 29 77.75 -1.18 -16.54
N SER A 30 77.98 -1.11 -15.23
CA SER A 30 76.90 -1.14 -14.22
C SER A 30 75.92 0.03 -14.39
N LEU A 31 76.42 1.23 -14.70
CA LEU A 31 75.59 2.41 -14.98
C LEU A 31 74.75 2.23 -16.27
N GLU A 32 75.29 1.57 -17.29
CA GLU A 32 74.56 1.26 -18.53
C GLU A 32 73.44 0.26 -18.31
N ILE A 33 73.68 -0.80 -17.52
CA ILE A 33 72.66 -1.78 -17.11
C ILE A 33 71.54 -1.07 -16.35
N LEU A 34 71.87 -0.27 -15.32
CA LEU A 34 70.88 0.48 -14.54
C LEU A 34 70.05 1.46 -15.39
N LYS A 35 70.67 2.10 -16.39
CA LYS A 35 69.96 2.96 -17.35
C LYS A 35 69.01 2.18 -18.25
N GLN A 36 69.31 0.91 -18.54
CA GLN A 36 68.48 0.05 -19.37
C GLN A 36 67.28 -0.49 -18.59
N ASP A 37 67.51 -1.00 -17.37
CA ASP A 37 66.46 -1.44 -16.45
C ASP A 37 65.47 -0.31 -16.16
N SER A 38 65.97 0.90 -15.85
CA SER A 38 65.12 2.08 -15.64
C SER A 38 64.26 2.47 -16.86
N LYS A 39 64.73 2.21 -18.09
CA LYS A 39 63.93 2.44 -19.30
C LYS A 39 62.84 1.38 -19.48
N GLU A 40 63.12 0.15 -19.06
CA GLU A 40 62.18 -0.97 -19.13
C GLU A 40 61.06 -0.77 -18.09
N ASP A 41 61.41 -0.40 -16.86
CA ASP A 41 60.46 0.00 -15.80
C ASP A 41 59.54 1.14 -16.27
N LEU A 42 60.10 2.17 -16.93
CA LEU A 42 59.31 3.28 -17.46
C LEU A 42 58.28 2.82 -18.51
N ARG A 43 58.65 1.86 -19.37
CA ARG A 43 57.73 1.30 -20.38
C ARG A 43 56.63 0.47 -19.73
N GLU A 44 56.97 -0.29 -18.69
CA GLU A 44 56.00 -1.09 -17.94
C GLU A 44 55.00 -0.17 -17.20
N ILE A 45 55.48 0.87 -16.52
CA ILE A 45 54.61 1.89 -15.89
C ILE A 45 53.66 2.52 -16.91
N GLN A 46 54.16 2.91 -18.09
CA GLN A 46 53.31 3.49 -19.15
C GLN A 46 52.23 2.49 -19.62
N THR A 47 52.57 1.21 -19.71
CA THR A 47 51.64 0.14 -20.09
C THR A 47 50.57 -0.08 -19.03
N LEU A 48 50.96 -0.08 -17.75
CA LEU A 48 50.04 -0.18 -16.62
C LEU A 48 49.11 1.03 -16.54
N GLN A 49 49.62 2.25 -16.77
CA GLN A 49 48.80 3.47 -16.84
C GLN A 49 47.74 3.40 -17.93
N ASN A 50 48.11 2.95 -19.14
CA ASN A 50 47.15 2.76 -20.23
C ASN A 50 46.09 1.70 -19.87
N THR A 51 46.50 0.60 -19.24
CA THR A 51 45.59 -0.47 -18.80
C THR A 51 44.63 0.03 -17.72
N LEU A 52 45.11 0.81 -16.76
CA LEU A 52 44.30 1.43 -15.71
C LEU A 52 43.26 2.37 -16.31
N GLN A 53 43.65 3.23 -17.26
CA GLN A 53 42.74 4.16 -17.92
C GLN A 53 41.62 3.42 -18.69
N ILE A 54 41.95 2.31 -19.35
CA ILE A 54 40.96 1.44 -20.02
C ILE A 54 40.01 0.81 -18.99
N ALA A 55 40.54 0.29 -17.88
CA ALA A 55 39.74 -0.30 -16.81
C ALA A 55 38.81 0.72 -16.16
N GLU A 56 39.28 1.93 -15.87
CA GLU A 56 38.48 3.04 -15.35
C GLU A 56 37.34 3.42 -16.29
N SER A 57 37.64 3.53 -17.59
CA SER A 57 36.62 3.80 -18.62
C SER A 57 35.56 2.70 -18.67
N ARG A 58 35.99 1.43 -18.55
CA ARG A 58 35.08 0.29 -18.52
C ARG A 58 34.22 0.26 -17.25
N ILE A 59 34.78 0.59 -16.09
CA ILE A 59 34.05 0.70 -14.83
C ILE A 59 32.96 1.78 -14.94
N LEU A 60 33.28 2.94 -15.53
CA LEU A 60 32.31 4.01 -15.74
C LEU A 60 31.15 3.56 -16.65
N GLU A 61 31.46 2.88 -17.75
CA GLU A 61 30.45 2.33 -18.66
C GLU A 61 29.55 1.28 -17.97
N LEU A 62 30.15 0.33 -17.25
CA LEU A 62 29.43 -0.70 -16.50
C LEU A 62 28.55 -0.09 -15.39
N THR A 63 29.01 0.98 -14.75
CA THR A 63 28.24 1.70 -13.73
C THR A 63 26.98 2.31 -14.33
N LYS A 64 27.10 2.93 -15.52
CA LYS A 64 25.94 3.47 -16.25
C LYS A 64 24.97 2.36 -16.66
N GLN A 65 25.46 1.27 -17.25
CA GLN A 65 24.63 0.13 -17.64
C GLN A 65 23.89 -0.48 -16.45
N ASN A 66 24.54 -0.59 -15.28
CA ASN A 66 23.90 -1.07 -14.06
C ASN A 66 22.79 -0.13 -13.57
N ALA A 67 22.95 1.19 -13.71
CA ALA A 67 21.90 2.14 -13.34
C ALA A 67 20.68 2.01 -14.28
N ASP A 68 20.91 1.87 -15.58
CA ASP A 68 19.85 1.67 -16.58
C ASP A 68 19.09 0.35 -16.34
N LEU A 69 19.81 -0.74 -16.05
CA LEU A 69 19.22 -2.04 -15.70
C LEU A 69 18.39 -1.98 -14.42
N LYS A 70 18.85 -1.27 -13.39
CA LYS A 70 18.08 -1.08 -12.15
C LYS A 70 16.76 -0.36 -12.44
N ASN A 71 16.80 0.72 -13.20
CA ASN A 71 15.60 1.46 -13.57
C ASN A 71 14.62 0.61 -14.40
N ALA A 72 15.12 -0.16 -15.36
CA ALA A 72 14.30 -1.09 -16.14
C ALA A 72 13.64 -2.17 -15.24
N ASN A 73 14.39 -2.72 -14.29
CA ASN A 73 13.88 -3.70 -13.34
C ASN A 73 12.79 -3.10 -12.43
N ASP A 74 12.96 -1.88 -11.94
CA ASP A 74 11.95 -1.19 -11.11
C ASP A 74 10.65 -0.94 -11.89
N ILE A 75 10.74 -0.60 -13.18
CA ILE A 75 9.58 -0.44 -14.06
C ILE A 75 8.86 -1.78 -14.25
N LEU A 76 9.60 -2.86 -14.52
CA LEU A 76 9.05 -4.20 -14.68
C LEU A 76 8.37 -4.71 -13.41
N GLN A 77 8.98 -4.47 -12.24
CA GLN A 77 8.39 -4.84 -10.95
C GLN A 77 7.04 -4.14 -10.73
N LYS A 78 6.97 -2.83 -10.96
CA LYS A 78 5.71 -2.07 -10.85
C LYS A 78 4.64 -2.56 -11.81
N SER A 79 5.02 -2.87 -13.06
CA SER A 79 4.10 -3.41 -14.06
C SER A 79 3.58 -4.80 -13.66
N ASN A 80 4.43 -5.67 -13.12
CA ASN A 80 4.04 -6.99 -12.63
C ASN A 80 3.09 -6.90 -11.43
N GLU A 81 3.38 -6.04 -10.45
CA GLU A 81 2.50 -5.80 -9.30
C GLU A 81 1.11 -5.31 -9.75
N GLN A 82 1.08 -4.39 -10.72
CA GLN A 82 -0.16 -3.89 -11.30
C GLN A 82 -0.94 -4.99 -12.03
N ALA A 83 -0.27 -5.82 -12.83
CA ALA A 83 -0.90 -6.95 -13.51
C ALA A 83 -1.48 -7.97 -12.52
N ILE A 84 -0.75 -8.30 -11.44
CA ILE A 84 -1.24 -9.17 -10.37
C ILE A 84 -2.49 -8.58 -9.72
N SER A 85 -2.50 -7.27 -9.43
CA SER A 85 -3.65 -6.57 -8.86
C SER A 85 -4.88 -6.64 -9.78
N TYR A 86 -4.70 -6.48 -11.09
CA TYR A 86 -5.78 -6.62 -12.07
C TYR A 86 -6.32 -8.05 -12.12
N LEU A 87 -5.44 -9.05 -12.18
CA LEU A 87 -5.84 -10.46 -12.18
C LEU A 87 -6.61 -10.81 -10.90
N GLN A 88 -6.17 -10.35 -9.74
CA GLN A 88 -6.86 -10.58 -8.47
C GLN A 88 -8.28 -10.01 -8.46
N LYS A 89 -8.53 -8.85 -9.08
CA LYS A 89 -9.87 -8.26 -9.17
C LYS A 89 -10.78 -8.98 -10.17
N LEU A 90 -10.21 -9.49 -11.26
CA LEU A 90 -10.95 -10.15 -12.34
C LEU A 90 -11.05 -11.67 -12.19
N THR A 91 -10.48 -12.23 -11.12
CA THR A 91 -10.52 -13.66 -10.83
C THR A 91 -11.45 -13.92 -9.64
N PRO A 92 -12.46 -14.80 -9.79
CA PRO A 92 -13.29 -15.24 -8.68
C PRO A 92 -12.42 -15.73 -7.52
N GLN A 93 -12.58 -15.11 -6.36
CA GLN A 93 -11.84 -15.49 -5.17
C GLN A 93 -12.41 -16.80 -4.59
N PRO A 94 -11.63 -17.59 -3.84
CA PRO A 94 -12.12 -18.84 -3.25
C PRO A 94 -13.25 -18.61 -2.22
N PHE A 95 -13.33 -17.41 -1.65
CA PHE A 95 -14.39 -16.97 -0.74
C PHE A 95 -14.38 -15.43 -0.62
N LEU A 96 -15.46 -14.88 -0.08
CA LEU A 96 -15.58 -13.47 0.29
C LEU A 96 -14.64 -13.15 1.44
N LYS A 97 -13.58 -12.40 1.13
CA LYS A 97 -12.62 -11.97 2.14
C LYS A 97 -13.25 -11.02 3.16
N LEU A 98 -14.15 -10.15 2.72
CA LEU A 98 -14.74 -9.09 3.53
C LEU A 98 -16.15 -8.75 3.05
N ILE A 99 -17.04 -8.46 4.00
CA ILE A 99 -18.32 -7.79 3.77
C ILE A 99 -18.45 -6.60 4.73
N GLU A 100 -18.79 -5.43 4.21
CA GLU A 100 -19.17 -4.24 4.95
C GLU A 100 -20.68 -4.20 5.15
N ILE A 101 -21.13 -3.84 6.35
CA ILE A 101 -22.54 -3.66 6.67
C ILE A 101 -22.72 -2.38 7.49
N HIS A 102 -23.64 -1.54 7.07
CA HIS A 102 -24.02 -0.34 7.83
C HIS A 102 -24.93 -0.72 9.00
N LEU A 103 -24.55 -0.30 10.20
CA LEU A 103 -25.35 -0.31 11.42
C LEU A 103 -26.00 1.06 11.68
N ALA A 104 -25.63 2.08 10.90
CA ALA A 104 -26.19 3.42 10.91
C ALA A 104 -25.88 4.07 9.55
N GLU A 105 -26.83 4.76 8.95
CA GLU A 105 -26.60 5.44 7.67
C GLU A 105 -25.82 6.75 7.87
N SER A 106 -26.19 7.52 8.90
CA SER A 106 -25.55 8.80 9.22
C SER A 106 -24.29 8.67 10.08
N CYS A 107 -23.43 9.69 10.03
CA CYS A 107 -22.24 9.83 10.87
C CYS A 107 -22.28 11.13 11.69
N ASN A 108 -21.71 11.11 12.89
CA ASN A 108 -21.48 12.33 13.70
C ASN A 108 -20.21 13.10 13.29
N LEU A 109 -19.45 12.59 12.31
CA LEU A 109 -18.44 13.32 11.56
C LEU A 109 -18.98 13.70 10.18
N ASN A 110 -18.40 14.75 9.59
CA ASN A 110 -18.73 15.18 8.23
C ASN A 110 -17.48 15.10 7.37
N CYS A 111 -17.01 13.90 7.01
CA CYS A 111 -15.77 13.78 6.21
C CYS A 111 -15.96 14.36 4.80
N PHE A 112 -15.00 15.18 4.33
CA PHE A 112 -14.94 15.65 2.94
C PHE A 112 -14.97 14.46 1.98
N SER A 113 -15.84 14.51 0.97
CA SER A 113 -15.96 13.48 -0.06
C SER A 113 -15.97 12.05 0.53
N CYS A 114 -16.86 11.77 1.48
CA CYS A 114 -16.99 10.42 2.04
C CYS A 114 -17.50 9.44 0.97
N SER A 115 -16.82 8.31 0.77
CA SER A 115 -17.24 7.26 -0.19
C SER A 115 -18.52 6.53 0.20
N HIS A 116 -18.92 6.59 1.47
CA HIS A 116 -20.18 6.03 1.98
C HIS A 116 -21.34 7.05 1.94
N PHE A 117 -21.05 8.32 1.62
CA PHE A 117 -22.02 9.42 1.63
C PHE A 117 -22.76 9.64 2.97
N SER A 118 -22.25 9.10 4.08
CA SER A 118 -22.92 9.12 5.39
C SER A 118 -23.11 10.51 6.01
N GLN A 119 -22.40 11.52 5.55
CA GLN A 119 -22.62 12.92 5.93
C GLN A 119 -23.79 13.56 5.18
N LEU A 120 -24.28 12.92 4.12
CA LEU A 120 -25.46 13.31 3.35
C LEU A 120 -26.69 12.46 3.70
N ALA A 121 -26.46 11.28 4.27
CA ALA A 121 -27.49 10.31 4.63
C ALA A 121 -28.41 10.80 5.78
N PRO A 122 -29.68 10.36 5.81
CA PRO A 122 -30.58 10.60 6.91
C PRO A 122 -30.15 9.83 8.17
N ASN A 123 -30.66 10.24 9.33
CA ASN A 123 -30.43 9.54 10.58
C ASN A 123 -31.32 8.29 10.68
N GLU A 124 -30.95 7.26 9.93
CA GLU A 124 -31.64 5.98 9.85
C GLU A 124 -30.74 4.83 10.31
N MET A 125 -31.39 3.80 10.84
CA MET A 125 -30.75 2.62 11.41
C MET A 125 -31.41 1.37 10.79
N PRO A 126 -30.65 0.30 10.52
CA PRO A 126 -31.23 -0.94 10.02
C PRO A 126 -32.15 -1.56 11.07
N ASP A 127 -33.26 -2.14 10.60
CA ASP A 127 -34.12 -2.98 11.41
C ASP A 127 -33.42 -4.31 11.75
N ILE A 128 -33.43 -4.68 13.02
CA ILE A 128 -32.72 -5.85 13.52
C ILE A 128 -33.28 -7.17 12.98
N GLN A 129 -34.60 -7.25 12.74
CA GLN A 129 -35.23 -8.47 12.23
C GLN A 129 -34.88 -8.69 10.75
N SER A 130 -34.89 -7.60 9.98
CA SER A 130 -34.47 -7.59 8.58
C SER A 130 -32.99 -7.95 8.46
N TYR A 131 -32.15 -7.37 9.32
CA TYR A 131 -30.74 -7.74 9.43
C TYR A 131 -30.54 -9.24 9.72
N GLU A 132 -31.26 -9.81 10.70
CA GLU A 132 -31.13 -11.25 10.97
C GLU A 132 -31.52 -12.12 9.78
N LYS A 133 -32.58 -11.76 9.04
CA LYS A 133 -32.98 -12.48 7.82
C LYS A 133 -31.88 -12.45 6.76
N GLU A 134 -31.25 -11.29 6.56
CA GLU A 134 -30.16 -11.13 5.60
C GLU A 134 -28.91 -11.91 6.01
N ILE A 135 -28.49 -11.81 7.27
CA ILE A 135 -27.32 -12.54 7.78
C ILE A 135 -27.55 -14.04 7.74
N LYS A 136 -28.75 -14.50 8.09
CA LYS A 136 -29.13 -15.91 7.95
C LYS A 136 -29.03 -16.35 6.49
N ARG A 137 -29.67 -15.64 5.57
CA ARG A 137 -29.64 -15.99 4.14
C ARG A 137 -28.21 -15.98 3.59
N LEU A 138 -27.42 -14.98 3.97
CA LEU A 138 -26.02 -14.89 3.58
C LEU A 138 -25.24 -16.10 4.10
N SER A 139 -25.47 -16.56 5.33
CA SER A 139 -24.79 -17.73 5.87
C SER A 139 -25.14 -19.01 5.11
N GLU A 140 -26.39 -19.17 4.69
CA GLU A 140 -26.85 -20.30 3.90
C GLU A 140 -26.17 -20.32 2.52
N ILE A 141 -26.20 -19.19 1.79
CA ILE A 141 -25.65 -19.15 0.42
C ILE A 141 -24.12 -19.22 0.40
N THR A 142 -23.45 -18.71 1.44
CA THR A 142 -21.98 -18.75 1.55
C THR A 142 -21.45 -19.99 2.26
N ASN A 143 -22.33 -20.86 2.78
CA ASN A 143 -21.98 -21.96 3.67
C ASN A 143 -21.14 -21.51 4.89
N GLY A 144 -21.41 -20.30 5.40
CA GLY A 144 -20.67 -19.67 6.50
C GLY A 144 -19.23 -19.26 6.16
N LEU A 145 -18.79 -19.39 4.91
CA LEU A 145 -17.41 -19.14 4.48
C LEU A 145 -17.21 -17.67 4.08
N VAL A 146 -17.14 -16.79 5.07
CA VAL A 146 -16.79 -15.37 4.92
C VAL A 146 -15.62 -15.05 5.83
N GLY A 147 -14.58 -14.38 5.32
CA GLY A 147 -13.36 -14.10 6.07
C GLY A 147 -13.59 -13.14 7.24
N ARG A 148 -14.15 -11.96 6.95
CA ARG A 148 -14.44 -10.94 7.97
C ARG A 148 -15.69 -10.12 7.65
N PHE A 149 -16.32 -9.61 8.70
CA PHE A 149 -17.36 -8.60 8.64
C PHE A 149 -16.83 -7.29 9.18
N HIS A 150 -17.03 -6.19 8.44
CA HIS A 150 -16.95 -4.85 8.99
C HIS A 150 -18.35 -4.40 9.34
N LEU A 151 -18.69 -4.47 10.62
CA LEU A 151 -19.87 -3.83 11.16
C LEU A 151 -19.53 -2.35 11.34
N MET A 152 -20.06 -1.53 10.45
CA MET A 152 -19.69 -0.14 10.29
C MET A 152 -20.92 0.70 9.95
N GLY A 153 -20.81 1.71 9.09
CA GLY A 153 -21.87 2.67 8.82
C GLY A 153 -21.29 4.05 8.60
N GLY A 154 -22.14 5.06 8.71
CA GLY A 154 -21.65 6.40 9.02
C GLY A 154 -20.91 6.40 10.35
N GLU A 155 -21.63 6.21 11.46
CA GLU A 155 -21.03 5.86 12.76
C GLU A 155 -21.88 4.79 13.46
N PRO A 156 -21.41 3.53 13.57
CA PRO A 156 -22.22 2.44 14.12
C PRO A 156 -22.67 2.68 15.56
N LEU A 157 -21.91 3.43 16.36
CA LEU A 157 -22.25 3.70 17.76
C LEU A 157 -23.33 4.78 17.95
N LEU A 158 -23.86 5.36 16.86
CA LEU A 158 -25.10 6.13 16.90
C LEU A 158 -26.33 5.21 17.01
N ASN A 159 -26.20 3.94 16.64
CA ASN A 159 -27.28 2.96 16.79
C ASN A 159 -27.33 2.47 18.25
N PRO A 160 -28.40 2.77 19.02
CA PRO A 160 -28.52 2.32 20.41
C PRO A 160 -28.55 0.79 20.55
N ASN A 161 -28.91 0.08 19.48
CA ASN A 161 -28.98 -1.38 19.42
C ASN A 161 -27.74 -2.01 18.79
N CYS A 162 -26.64 -1.24 18.55
CA CYS A 162 -25.41 -1.73 17.90
C CYS A 162 -24.91 -3.07 18.48
N LYS A 163 -24.98 -3.22 19.82
CA LYS A 163 -24.54 -4.42 20.54
C LYS A 163 -25.30 -5.69 20.16
N ASP A 164 -26.53 -5.58 19.65
CA ASP A 164 -27.39 -6.73 19.34
C ASP A 164 -27.04 -7.35 17.97
N PHE A 165 -26.52 -6.53 17.04
CA PHE A 165 -26.04 -7.00 15.72
C PHE A 165 -24.84 -7.95 15.85
N PHE A 166 -24.03 -7.79 16.90
CA PHE A 166 -22.87 -8.64 17.18
C PHE A 166 -23.28 -10.10 17.40
N ALA A 167 -24.32 -10.32 18.21
CA ALA A 167 -24.83 -11.64 18.54
C ALA A 167 -25.40 -12.33 17.30
N ILE A 168 -26.16 -11.60 16.49
CA ILE A 168 -26.73 -12.12 15.25
C ILE A 168 -25.63 -12.51 14.27
N THR A 169 -24.65 -11.63 14.01
CA THR A 169 -23.52 -11.95 13.13
C THR A 169 -22.78 -13.20 13.61
N ARG A 170 -22.46 -13.26 14.90
CA ARG A 170 -21.69 -14.36 15.48
C ARG A 170 -22.43 -15.69 15.43
N LYS A 171 -23.75 -15.68 15.62
CA LYS A 171 -24.63 -16.86 15.55
C LYS A 171 -24.54 -17.56 14.19
N TYR A 172 -24.61 -16.80 13.10
CA TYR A 172 -24.60 -17.36 11.74
C TYR A 172 -23.19 -17.50 11.15
N PHE A 173 -22.21 -16.75 11.67
CA PHE A 173 -20.81 -16.79 11.25
C PHE A 173 -19.87 -17.03 12.44
N PRO A 174 -19.87 -18.25 13.01
CA PRO A 174 -19.10 -18.57 14.22
C PRO A 174 -17.58 -18.49 14.02
N ASN A 175 -17.09 -18.60 12.79
CA ASN A 175 -15.66 -18.64 12.46
C ASN A 175 -15.13 -17.34 11.84
N SER A 176 -15.99 -16.44 11.39
CA SER A 176 -15.57 -15.18 10.76
C SER A 176 -15.01 -14.20 11.80
N ALA A 177 -14.04 -13.38 11.40
CA ALA A 177 -13.67 -12.21 12.20
C ALA A 177 -14.79 -11.16 12.10
N ILE A 178 -15.09 -10.48 13.20
CA ILE A 178 -16.11 -9.44 13.23
C ILE A 178 -15.46 -8.18 13.79
N TRP A 179 -15.40 -7.14 12.96
CA TRP A 179 -14.77 -5.87 13.26
C TRP A 179 -15.84 -4.81 13.44
N LEU A 180 -15.79 -4.11 14.57
CA LEU A 180 -16.51 -2.85 14.73
C LEU A 180 -15.62 -1.72 14.23
N VAL A 181 -15.94 -1.14 13.07
CA VAL A 181 -15.20 -0.01 12.50
C VAL A 181 -15.92 1.29 12.89
N THR A 182 -15.26 2.12 13.68
CA THR A 182 -15.84 3.33 14.30
C THR A 182 -14.85 4.50 14.25
N ASN A 183 -15.34 5.74 14.39
CA ASN A 183 -14.48 6.89 14.63
C ASN A 183 -13.99 7.01 16.09
N GLY A 184 -14.55 6.21 17.00
CA GLY A 184 -14.13 6.09 18.39
C GLY A 184 -14.65 7.17 19.34
N ILE A 185 -15.33 8.22 18.86
CA ILE A 185 -15.84 9.33 19.69
C ILE A 185 -16.81 8.84 20.77
N LEU A 186 -17.63 7.85 20.42
CA LEU A 186 -18.71 7.36 21.28
C LEU A 186 -18.32 6.14 22.12
N LEU A 187 -17.14 5.56 21.92
CA LEU A 187 -16.66 4.41 22.70
C LEU A 187 -16.62 4.69 24.21
N PRO A 188 -16.08 5.83 24.70
CA PRO A 188 -16.05 6.11 26.14
C PRO A 188 -17.43 6.19 26.80
N LYS A 189 -18.49 6.44 26.01
CA LYS A 189 -19.86 6.63 26.48
C LYS A 189 -20.68 5.34 26.49
N GLN A 190 -20.11 4.23 26.00
CA GLN A 190 -20.83 2.96 25.92
C GLN A 190 -21.01 2.33 27.30
N GLU A 191 -22.21 1.81 27.53
CA GLU A 191 -22.58 1.09 28.75
C GLU A 191 -21.88 -0.27 28.87
N THR A 192 -21.85 -0.83 30.08
CA THR A 192 -21.31 -2.17 30.36
C THR A 192 -21.84 -3.23 29.40
N SER A 193 -23.14 -3.20 29.09
CA SER A 193 -23.77 -4.17 28.20
C SER A 193 -23.18 -4.20 26.77
N PHE A 194 -22.69 -3.07 26.26
CA PHE A 194 -21.99 -3.01 24.98
C PHE A 194 -20.65 -3.76 25.05
N TRP A 195 -19.86 -3.48 26.09
CA TRP A 195 -18.54 -4.10 26.27
C TRP A 195 -18.67 -5.61 26.52
N GLU A 196 -19.66 -6.03 27.30
CA GLU A 196 -20.00 -7.45 27.48
C GLU A 196 -20.38 -8.11 26.16
N SER A 197 -21.20 -7.46 25.32
CA SER A 197 -21.55 -8.00 24.00
C SER A 197 -20.32 -8.12 23.10
N CYS A 198 -19.43 -7.12 23.08
CA CYS A 198 -18.17 -7.18 22.34
C CYS A 198 -17.33 -8.40 22.75
N LYS A 199 -17.15 -8.62 24.06
CA LYS A 199 -16.43 -9.76 24.61
C LYS A 199 -17.07 -11.08 24.22
N ASN A 200 -18.37 -11.24 24.50
CA ASN A 200 -19.11 -12.48 24.28
C ASN A 200 -19.14 -12.89 22.80
N ASN A 201 -19.14 -11.90 21.90
CA ASN A 201 -19.20 -12.14 20.46
C ASN A 201 -17.83 -12.09 19.76
N ARG A 202 -16.73 -11.97 20.52
CA ARG A 202 -15.35 -11.90 19.99
C ARG A 202 -15.19 -10.81 18.94
N ILE A 203 -15.64 -9.60 19.27
CA ILE A 203 -15.54 -8.42 18.41
C ILE A 203 -14.12 -7.84 18.51
N GLU A 204 -13.52 -7.49 17.38
CA GLU A 204 -12.35 -6.61 17.36
C GLU A 204 -12.80 -5.17 17.13
N ILE A 205 -12.42 -4.25 18.01
CA ILE A 205 -12.71 -2.82 17.83
C ILE A 205 -11.60 -2.22 16.97
N ARG A 206 -11.98 -1.67 15.81
CA ARG A 206 -11.08 -1.20 14.76
C ARG A 206 -11.28 0.28 14.46
N PRO A 207 -10.88 1.19 15.37
CA PRO A 207 -11.16 2.60 15.19
C PRO A 207 -10.28 3.22 14.09
N THR A 208 -10.83 4.19 13.37
CA THR A 208 -10.06 5.09 12.52
C THR A 208 -9.58 6.29 13.33
N LYS A 209 -8.29 6.60 13.29
CA LYS A 209 -7.71 7.74 14.02
C LYS A 209 -7.89 9.03 13.21
N TYR A 210 -8.92 9.81 13.54
CA TYR A 210 -9.12 11.16 12.99
C TYR A 210 -8.30 12.20 13.75
N PRO A 211 -7.97 13.37 13.16
CA PRO A 211 -7.28 14.46 13.85
C PRO A 211 -8.24 15.25 14.77
N ILE A 212 -8.87 14.53 15.71
CA ILE A 212 -9.83 15.04 16.68
C ILE A 212 -9.48 14.48 18.06
N LYS A 213 -9.98 15.14 19.10
CA LYS A 213 -9.76 14.69 20.48
C LYS A 213 -10.63 13.47 20.78
N VAL A 214 -9.99 12.33 21.01
CA VAL A 214 -10.59 11.09 21.53
C VAL A 214 -9.71 10.60 22.67
N ASP A 215 -10.34 10.16 23.76
CA ASP A 215 -9.63 9.59 24.91
C ASP A 215 -9.21 8.14 24.62
N TRP A 216 -8.12 7.99 23.87
CA TRP A 216 -7.61 6.68 23.47
C TRP A 216 -7.08 5.87 24.65
N ASP A 217 -6.60 6.52 25.71
CA ASP A 217 -6.08 5.83 26.89
C ASP A 217 -7.22 5.18 27.68
N LEU A 218 -8.34 5.89 27.86
CA LEU A 218 -9.56 5.31 28.43
C LEU A 218 -10.09 4.15 27.58
N ILE A 219 -10.12 4.30 26.25
CA ILE A 219 -10.59 3.24 25.34
C ILE A 219 -9.68 2.02 25.42
N LYS A 220 -8.36 2.20 25.45
CA LYS A 220 -7.38 1.11 25.61
C LYS A 220 -7.59 0.37 26.93
N ALA A 221 -7.70 1.10 28.04
CA ALA A 221 -7.95 0.51 29.37
C ALA A 221 -9.29 -0.24 29.45
N LYS A 222 -10.35 0.28 28.80
CA LYS A 222 -11.63 -0.42 28.68
C LYS A 222 -11.49 -1.70 27.85
N CYS A 223 -10.83 -1.64 26.70
CA CYS A 223 -10.62 -2.83 25.87
C CYS A 223 -9.83 -3.91 26.61
N GLU A 224 -8.75 -3.51 27.31
CA GLU A 224 -7.92 -4.42 28.10
C GLU A 224 -8.71 -5.09 29.24
N SER A 225 -9.49 -4.31 30.01
CA SER A 225 -10.25 -4.86 31.15
C SER A 225 -11.34 -5.88 30.74
N TYR A 226 -11.88 -5.77 29.52
CA TYR A 226 -12.83 -6.74 28.97
C TYR A 226 -12.16 -7.85 28.12
N GLY A 227 -10.86 -7.73 27.82
CA GLY A 227 -10.15 -8.65 26.92
C GLY A 227 -10.57 -8.50 25.44
N ILE A 228 -10.90 -7.29 25.00
CA ILE A 228 -11.35 -6.97 23.64
C ILE A 228 -10.15 -6.50 22.81
N PRO A 229 -9.86 -7.10 21.63
CA PRO A 229 -8.80 -6.61 20.77
C PRO A 229 -9.10 -5.21 20.23
N LEU A 230 -8.19 -4.26 20.49
CA LEU A 230 -8.20 -2.92 19.91
C LEU A 230 -7.06 -2.78 18.89
N LYS A 231 -7.39 -2.54 17.62
CA LYS A 231 -6.40 -2.38 16.54
C LYS A 231 -6.82 -1.24 15.62
N PHE A 232 -6.05 -0.18 15.49
CA PHE A 232 -6.41 0.93 14.60
C PHE A 232 -6.48 0.48 13.13
N PHE A 233 -7.50 0.95 12.40
CA PHE A 233 -7.82 0.49 11.04
C PHE A 233 -6.65 0.66 10.06
N ASN A 234 -6.00 1.83 10.08
CA ASN A 234 -4.88 2.18 9.20
C ASN A 234 -3.52 2.17 9.91
N ASN A 235 -3.37 1.51 11.07
CA ASN A 235 -2.27 1.69 12.03
C ASN A 235 -2.49 2.89 12.99
N GLU A 236 -2.00 2.79 14.23
CA GLU A 236 -2.18 3.81 15.28
C GLU A 236 -1.40 5.10 15.02
N ASN A 237 -0.35 5.02 14.22
CA ASN A 237 0.49 6.16 13.85
C ASN A 237 0.00 6.87 12.58
N VAL A 238 -1.03 6.32 11.92
CA VAL A 238 -1.61 6.91 10.71
C VAL A 238 -2.86 7.69 11.10
N VAL A 239 -2.79 9.00 10.90
CA VAL A 239 -3.95 9.89 11.03
C VAL A 239 -4.71 9.90 9.72
N LYS A 240 -6.04 9.87 9.79
CA LYS A 240 -6.92 9.92 8.63
C LYS A 240 -6.63 11.18 7.80
N THR A 241 -6.54 10.98 6.49
CA THR A 241 -6.46 12.01 5.46
C THR A 241 -7.75 12.05 4.64
N SER A 242 -7.92 13.08 3.82
CA SER A 242 -9.05 13.17 2.90
C SER A 242 -8.66 12.72 1.50
N MET A 243 -9.55 11.95 0.88
CA MET A 243 -9.51 11.64 -0.54
C MET A 243 -10.66 12.37 -1.21
N LYS A 244 -10.50 12.73 -2.49
CA LYS A 244 -11.59 13.20 -3.34
C LYS A 244 -12.00 12.07 -4.28
N PHE A 245 -13.21 11.52 -4.10
CA PHE A 245 -13.77 10.49 -4.99
C PHE A 245 -14.62 11.18 -6.06
N ILE A 246 -14.02 11.36 -7.24
CA ILE A 246 -14.64 12.09 -8.34
C ILE A 246 -15.62 11.18 -9.09
N LEU A 247 -16.83 11.70 -9.28
CA LEU A 247 -17.92 11.12 -10.06
C LEU A 247 -18.08 11.90 -11.37
N GLU A 248 -18.56 11.23 -12.42
CA GLU A 248 -18.95 11.82 -13.70
C GLU A 248 -20.44 11.48 -13.94
N PRO A 249 -21.38 12.41 -13.71
CA PRO A 249 -22.82 12.14 -13.76
C PRO A 249 -23.39 11.70 -15.11
N LYS A 250 -22.73 12.02 -16.23
CA LYS A 250 -23.14 11.59 -17.57
C LYS A 250 -22.84 10.10 -17.80
N GLY A 251 -21.90 9.54 -17.04
CA GLY A 251 -21.60 8.11 -17.11
C GLY A 251 -20.82 7.71 -18.36
N ASN A 252 -19.96 8.60 -18.86
CA ASN A 252 -19.17 8.39 -20.07
C ASN A 252 -17.79 7.76 -19.80
N ILE A 253 -17.51 7.35 -18.56
CA ILE A 253 -16.25 6.69 -18.23
C ILE A 253 -16.33 5.21 -18.62
N ASP A 254 -15.23 4.66 -19.12
CA ASP A 254 -15.13 3.21 -19.34
C ASP A 254 -15.18 2.46 -18.01
N ALA A 255 -16.29 1.75 -17.79
CA ALA A 255 -16.56 0.98 -16.59
C ALA A 255 -15.47 -0.07 -16.30
N TYR A 256 -14.91 -0.69 -17.34
CA TYR A 256 -13.86 -1.71 -17.19
C TYR A 256 -12.60 -1.07 -16.62
N ASN A 257 -12.10 -0.01 -17.24
CA ASN A 257 -10.92 0.72 -16.78
C ASN A 257 -11.12 1.31 -15.38
N SER A 258 -12.30 1.84 -15.06
CA SER A 258 -12.60 2.32 -13.70
C SER A 258 -12.53 1.18 -12.68
N PHE A 259 -13.12 0.02 -12.97
CA PHE A 259 -13.12 -1.12 -12.06
C PHE A 259 -11.71 -1.65 -11.77
N ILE A 260 -10.92 -1.96 -12.80
CA ILE A 260 -9.60 -2.58 -12.61
C ILE A 260 -8.62 -1.64 -11.88
N ASN A 261 -8.78 -0.32 -12.03
CA ASN A 261 -7.96 0.68 -11.34
C ASN A 261 -8.51 1.08 -9.97
N CYS A 262 -9.73 0.67 -9.61
CA CYS A 262 -10.36 1.06 -8.34
C CYS A 262 -9.75 0.29 -7.16
N GLY A 263 -9.30 1.01 -6.13
CA GLY A 263 -8.83 0.39 -4.88
C GLY A 263 -9.96 -0.20 -4.02
N MET A 264 -11.20 0.26 -4.21
CA MET A 264 -12.37 -0.17 -3.43
C MET A 264 -13.09 -1.38 -4.04
N ALA A 265 -13.02 -1.57 -5.35
CA ALA A 265 -13.62 -2.72 -6.02
C ALA A 265 -13.12 -4.02 -5.39
N ASN A 266 -14.06 -4.85 -4.90
CA ASN A 266 -13.85 -6.12 -4.22
C ASN A 266 -13.14 -6.06 -2.85
N ASN A 267 -12.74 -4.86 -2.42
CA ASN A 267 -12.15 -4.61 -1.11
C ASN A 267 -13.11 -3.91 -0.14
N CYS A 268 -14.22 -3.37 -0.65
CA CYS A 268 -15.29 -2.73 0.11
C CYS A 268 -16.65 -3.32 -0.31
N VAL A 269 -16.73 -4.64 -0.43
CA VAL A 269 -17.98 -5.33 -0.78
C VAL A 269 -19.01 -5.03 0.29
N GLN A 270 -20.16 -4.47 -0.08
CA GLN A 270 -21.18 -4.04 0.88
C GLN A 270 -22.46 -4.85 0.71
N LEU A 271 -23.01 -5.34 1.82
CA LEU A 271 -24.36 -5.89 1.89
C LEU A 271 -25.33 -4.77 2.27
N ARG A 272 -26.36 -4.55 1.45
CA ARG A 272 -27.44 -3.58 1.68
C ARG A 272 -28.74 -4.10 1.07
N ASP A 273 -29.81 -4.19 1.86
CA ASP A 273 -31.17 -4.59 1.42
C ASP A 273 -31.19 -5.89 0.60
N GLY A 274 -30.55 -6.93 1.11
CA GLY A 274 -30.43 -8.24 0.46
C GLY A 274 -29.51 -8.28 -0.76
N LYS A 275 -28.76 -7.22 -1.05
CA LYS A 275 -27.92 -7.10 -2.24
C LYS A 275 -26.45 -6.94 -1.86
N LEU A 276 -25.59 -7.68 -2.54
CA LEU A 276 -24.14 -7.50 -2.47
C LEU A 276 -23.67 -6.61 -3.62
N TYR A 277 -23.04 -5.50 -3.25
CA TYR A 277 -22.40 -4.56 -4.16
C TYR A 277 -20.88 -4.76 -4.12
N PRO A 278 -20.16 -4.65 -5.25
CA PRO A 278 -18.70 -4.74 -5.26
C PRO A 278 -17.98 -3.59 -4.54
N CYS A 279 -18.68 -2.48 -4.27
CA CYS A 279 -18.15 -1.32 -3.56
C CYS A 279 -19.25 -0.55 -2.81
N ASN A 280 -18.83 0.27 -1.86
CA ASN A 280 -19.68 1.18 -1.08
C ASN A 280 -20.28 2.34 -1.89
N ILE A 281 -19.59 2.89 -2.91
CA ILE A 281 -20.13 4.02 -3.68
C ILE A 281 -21.43 3.62 -4.38
N ALA A 282 -21.44 2.48 -5.09
CA ALA A 282 -22.64 2.00 -5.79
C ALA A 282 -23.78 1.70 -4.81
N ALA A 283 -23.46 1.09 -3.66
CA ALA A 283 -24.43 0.75 -2.63
C ALA A 283 -25.12 1.99 -2.02
N ASN A 284 -24.43 3.14 -1.94
CA ASN A 284 -24.91 4.32 -1.20
C ASN A 284 -25.13 5.56 -2.08
N ILE A 285 -25.09 5.43 -3.41
CA ILE A 285 -25.20 6.58 -4.33
C ILE A 285 -26.52 7.34 -4.21
N GLU A 286 -27.58 6.70 -3.69
CA GLU A 286 -28.87 7.35 -3.49
C GLU A 286 -28.77 8.59 -2.60
N PHE A 287 -27.90 8.59 -1.58
CA PHE A 287 -27.72 9.76 -0.72
C PHE A 287 -27.10 10.94 -1.47
N PHE A 288 -26.19 10.67 -2.40
CA PHE A 288 -25.65 11.69 -3.30
C PHE A 288 -26.73 12.21 -4.25
N ASN A 289 -27.49 11.31 -4.88
CA ASN A 289 -28.56 11.64 -5.82
C ASN A 289 -29.64 12.52 -5.16
N GLN A 290 -30.13 12.12 -3.99
CA GLN A 290 -31.14 12.85 -3.22
C GLN A 290 -30.63 14.24 -2.81
N LYS A 291 -29.39 14.32 -2.28
CA LYS A 291 -28.84 15.59 -1.80
C LYS A 291 -28.63 16.61 -2.91
N PHE A 292 -28.19 16.18 -4.07
CA PHE A 292 -27.75 17.06 -5.17
C PHE A 292 -28.65 17.04 -6.40
N ASN A 293 -29.84 16.43 -6.28
CA ASN A 293 -30.79 16.26 -7.37
C ASN A 293 -30.13 15.68 -8.63
N GLN A 294 -29.35 14.61 -8.44
CA GLN A 294 -28.68 13.87 -9.51
C GLN A 294 -29.38 12.52 -9.74
N ASN A 295 -29.02 11.84 -10.83
CA ASN A 295 -29.61 10.56 -11.21
C ASN A 295 -28.53 9.58 -11.71
N LEU A 296 -27.54 9.29 -10.88
CA LEU A 296 -26.58 8.22 -11.14
C LEU A 296 -27.28 6.89 -10.85
N GLN A 297 -27.69 6.20 -11.90
CA GLN A 297 -28.59 5.05 -11.81
C GLN A 297 -27.84 3.79 -11.40
N VAL A 298 -28.39 3.09 -10.41
CA VAL A 298 -28.06 1.69 -10.09
C VAL A 298 -29.11 0.82 -10.78
N ILE A 299 -28.66 -0.18 -11.53
CA ILE A 299 -29.51 -1.16 -12.23
C ILE A 299 -29.24 -2.57 -11.71
N ASP A 300 -30.08 -3.54 -12.09
CA ASP A 300 -30.01 -4.92 -11.59
C ASP A 300 -28.66 -5.62 -11.81
N SER A 301 -27.88 -5.19 -12.81
CA SER A 301 -26.53 -5.71 -13.07
C SER A 301 -25.42 -5.09 -12.21
N ASP A 302 -25.76 -4.15 -11.32
CA ASP A 302 -24.81 -3.48 -10.42
C ASP A 302 -24.66 -4.16 -9.05
N PHE A 303 -25.50 -5.16 -8.77
CA PHE A 303 -25.46 -5.94 -7.55
C PHE A 303 -25.85 -7.40 -7.82
N ILE A 304 -25.61 -8.26 -6.83
CA ILE A 304 -26.20 -9.60 -6.79
C ILE A 304 -27.10 -9.73 -5.57
N ASP A 305 -28.34 -10.15 -5.80
CA ASP A 305 -29.34 -10.37 -4.77
C ASP A 305 -29.12 -11.75 -4.12
N ILE A 306 -28.82 -11.78 -2.81
CA ILE A 306 -28.49 -13.02 -2.10
C ILE A 306 -29.68 -13.99 -2.00
N TYR A 307 -30.91 -13.51 -2.18
CA TYR A 307 -32.11 -14.34 -2.21
C TYR A 307 -32.34 -14.97 -3.59
N LYS A 308 -31.80 -14.37 -4.66
CA LYS A 308 -31.94 -14.86 -6.04
C LYS A 308 -30.71 -15.59 -6.57
N ALA A 309 -29.54 -15.35 -5.99
CA ALA A 309 -28.32 -16.05 -6.35
C ALA A 309 -28.51 -17.57 -6.21
N LYS A 310 -28.10 -18.29 -7.25
CA LYS A 310 -28.17 -19.75 -7.37
C LYS A 310 -27.30 -20.42 -6.32
N ASP A 311 -26.05 -19.99 -6.22
CA ASP A 311 -25.03 -20.58 -5.36
C ASP A 311 -23.94 -19.56 -5.02
N TYR A 312 -23.01 -19.96 -4.14
CA TYR A 312 -21.91 -19.09 -3.75
C TYR A 312 -20.98 -18.73 -4.93
N THR A 313 -20.82 -19.66 -5.87
CA THR A 313 -19.94 -19.47 -7.03
C THR A 313 -20.43 -18.32 -7.89
N GLU A 314 -21.75 -18.18 -8.08
CA GLU A 314 -22.32 -17.05 -8.79
C GLU A 314 -21.98 -15.70 -8.13
N ILE A 315 -22.02 -15.61 -6.80
CA ILE A 315 -21.62 -14.40 -6.06
C ILE A 315 -20.14 -14.07 -6.30
N LEU A 316 -19.27 -15.07 -6.20
CA LEU A 316 -17.82 -14.89 -6.39
C LEU A 316 -17.48 -14.51 -7.84
N GLN A 317 -18.21 -15.05 -8.81
CA GLN A 317 -18.11 -14.68 -10.22
C GLN A 317 -18.62 -13.26 -10.48
N PHE A 318 -19.73 -12.88 -9.83
CA PHE A 318 -20.31 -11.55 -9.97
C PHE A 318 -19.35 -10.46 -9.48
N LEU A 319 -18.67 -10.68 -8.35
CA LEU A 319 -17.72 -9.72 -7.82
C LEU A 319 -16.44 -9.64 -8.67
N ALA A 320 -16.09 -10.69 -9.41
CA ALA A 320 -14.89 -10.72 -10.25
C ALA A 320 -15.03 -10.01 -11.61
N LYS A 321 -15.96 -9.05 -11.75
CA LYS A 321 -16.16 -8.29 -12.99
C LYS A 321 -16.61 -6.84 -12.72
N PRO A 322 -16.35 -5.92 -13.67
CA PRO A 322 -16.93 -4.58 -13.62
C PRO A 322 -18.46 -4.62 -13.63
N ILE A 323 -19.05 -3.62 -12.98
CA ILE A 323 -20.49 -3.34 -13.04
C ILE A 323 -20.76 -2.07 -13.86
N PRO A 324 -21.92 -1.94 -14.52
CA PRO A 324 -22.27 -0.74 -15.29
C PRO A 324 -22.13 0.57 -14.52
N PHE A 325 -22.42 0.59 -13.22
CA PHE A 325 -22.29 1.76 -12.35
C PHE A 325 -20.87 2.35 -12.34
N CYS A 326 -19.83 1.54 -12.60
CA CYS A 326 -18.44 2.00 -12.66
C CYS A 326 -18.22 3.12 -13.69
N ARG A 327 -19.13 3.28 -14.67
CA ARG A 327 -19.12 4.38 -15.65
C ARG A 327 -19.27 5.77 -15.04
N TYR A 328 -19.82 5.87 -13.82
CA TYR A 328 -19.97 7.11 -13.09
C TYR A 328 -18.75 7.42 -12.21
N CYS A 329 -17.83 6.49 -12.00
CA CYS A 329 -16.67 6.67 -11.14
C CYS A 329 -15.47 7.10 -11.99
N ASN A 330 -14.99 8.33 -11.85
CA ASN A 330 -13.79 8.80 -12.53
C ASN A 330 -12.52 8.48 -11.71
N VAL A 331 -12.22 7.18 -11.59
CA VAL A 331 -11.15 6.64 -10.73
C VAL A 331 -9.79 7.25 -11.08
N ALA A 332 -9.53 7.51 -12.37
CA ALA A 332 -8.30 8.14 -12.83
C ALA A 332 -8.05 9.54 -12.24
N LYS A 333 -9.10 10.23 -11.77
CA LYS A 333 -8.98 11.56 -11.14
C LYS A 333 -9.11 11.52 -9.62
N TRP A 334 -9.34 10.35 -9.02
CA TRP A 334 -9.34 10.21 -7.57
C TRP A 334 -7.97 10.58 -7.01
N ARG A 335 -7.95 11.36 -5.93
CA ARG A 335 -6.69 11.88 -5.39
C ARG A 335 -6.80 12.18 -3.91
N SER A 336 -5.67 12.07 -3.22
CA SER A 336 -5.52 12.63 -1.89
C SER A 336 -5.58 14.15 -1.98
N ILE A 337 -6.27 14.78 -1.03
CA ILE A 337 -6.24 16.24 -0.83
C ILE A 337 -5.47 16.61 0.44
N GLY A 338 -4.70 15.67 0.99
CA GLY A 338 -3.89 15.85 2.19
C GLY A 338 -4.71 15.70 3.47
N GLU A 339 -4.59 16.68 4.36
CA GLU A 339 -5.19 16.66 5.69
C GLU A 339 -6.70 16.34 5.69
N TRP A 340 -7.18 15.76 6.79
CA TRP A 340 -8.60 15.53 6.97
C TRP A 340 -9.37 16.84 6.96
N LYS A 341 -10.43 16.92 6.16
CA LYS A 341 -11.29 18.10 6.04
C LYS A 341 -12.72 17.74 6.34
N THR A 342 -13.42 18.68 6.91
CA THR A 342 -14.86 18.62 7.09
C THR A 342 -15.56 19.01 5.79
N SER A 343 -16.55 18.23 5.39
CA SER A 343 -17.44 18.47 4.27
C SER A 343 -18.31 19.71 4.53
N LYS A 344 -18.47 20.53 3.50
CA LYS A 344 -19.50 21.58 3.42
C LYS A 344 -20.79 21.05 2.79
N LYS A 345 -20.81 19.76 2.41
CA LYS A 345 -21.91 19.08 1.72
C LYS A 345 -22.22 19.73 0.37
N GLU A 346 -21.17 20.14 -0.34
CA GLU A 346 -21.24 20.75 -1.67
C GLU A 346 -20.97 19.71 -2.75
N ILE A 347 -21.64 19.83 -3.90
CA ILE A 347 -21.50 18.86 -5.00
C ILE A 347 -20.08 18.80 -5.56
N GLY A 348 -19.34 19.92 -5.50
CA GLY A 348 -17.95 20.02 -5.92
C GLY A 348 -16.96 19.19 -5.09
N GLU A 349 -17.39 18.59 -3.97
CA GLU A 349 -16.60 17.59 -3.24
C GLU A 349 -16.52 16.25 -4.00
N TYR A 350 -17.46 16.01 -4.91
CA TYR A 350 -17.58 14.78 -5.69
C TYR A 350 -17.45 15.01 -7.20
N LEU A 351 -17.59 16.24 -7.67
CA LEU A 351 -17.41 16.58 -9.08
C LEU A 351 -16.09 17.35 -9.30
N GLU A 352 -15.72 17.49 -10.57
CA GLU A 352 -14.58 18.31 -10.97
C GLU A 352 -14.94 19.78 -11.12
#